data_AF-A0A930U4U1-F1
#
_entry.id   AF-A0A930U4U1-F1
#
_cell.length_a   1.000
_cell.length_b   1.000
_cell.length_c   1.000
_cell.angle_alpha   90.00
_cell.angle_beta   90.00
_cell.angle_gamma   90.00
#
_symmetry.space_group_name_H-M   'P 1'
#
loop_
_entity.id
_entity.type
_entity.pdbx_description
1 polymer ?
#
loop_
_entity_poly.entity_id
_entity_poly.type
_entity_poly.pdbx_seq_one_letter_code
_entity_poly.pdbx_strand_id
1 'polypeptide(L)'
;MLSIDLVLDQLLRDYAQGKREFVGLDLGGANLSRVNLTGAVLKGANLSHTNLSGANFYEVDLSEADLSGAYLGSVILPEAEFGRQLYGSVLIRTNLGRANLSHANLYEANLSRSTLFQANLSHADLRKANLYRTNLSGANLSQCKMRQARFSGVNLAEANLEGSDLFEAILDQETQQSLGPGGGNTAG
;
A
#
# COMPACT_ATOMS: atom_id res chain seq x y z
N MET A 1 7.04 -29.56 2.66
CA MET A 1 6.56 -28.17 2.73
C MET A 1 6.22 -27.91 4.18
N LEU A 2 6.87 -26.94 4.84
CA LEU A 2 6.45 -26.54 6.19
C LEU A 2 5.05 -25.90 6.06
N SER A 3 4.17 -26.09 7.04
CA SER A 3 2.88 -25.40 7.02
C SER A 3 3.11 -23.89 7.15
N ILE A 4 2.22 -23.10 6.56
CA ILE A 4 2.27 -21.64 6.63
C ILE A 4 2.32 -21.14 8.09
N ASP A 5 1.59 -21.81 8.98
CA ASP A 5 1.57 -21.51 10.41
C ASP A 5 2.95 -21.68 11.06
N LEU A 6 3.71 -22.72 10.67
CA LEU A 6 5.04 -22.96 11.22
C LEU A 6 6.04 -21.89 10.74
N VAL A 7 5.91 -21.45 9.48
CA VAL A 7 6.74 -20.36 8.94
C VAL A 7 6.44 -19.05 9.65
N LEU A 8 5.15 -18.74 9.86
CA LEU A 8 4.70 -17.56 10.59
C LEU A 8 5.20 -17.57 12.03
N ASP A 9 5.02 -18.68 12.75
CA ASP A 9 5.50 -18.85 14.12
C ASP A 9 7.01 -18.64 14.23
N GLN A 10 7.76 -19.15 13.25
CA GLN A 10 9.21 -18.95 13.22
C GLN A 10 9.58 -17.49 12.99
N LEU A 11 8.91 -16.80 12.07
CA LEU A 11 9.09 -15.37 11.85
C LEU A 11 8.82 -14.57 13.12
N LEU A 12 7.73 -14.86 13.84
CA LEU A 12 7.39 -14.14 15.07
C LEU A 12 8.40 -14.37 16.18
N ARG A 13 8.89 -15.62 16.32
CA ARG A 13 9.95 -15.95 17.29
C ARG A 13 11.26 -15.24 16.96
N ASP A 14 11.69 -15.30 15.71
CA ASP A 14 12.89 -14.63 15.23
C ASP A 14 12.80 -13.10 15.42
N TYR A 15 11.65 -12.51 15.09
CA TYR A 15 11.40 -11.08 15.24
C TYR A 15 11.47 -10.65 16.71
N ALA A 16 10.88 -11.43 17.61
CA ALA A 16 10.95 -11.21 19.06
C ALA A 16 12.39 -11.29 19.61
N GLN A 17 13.27 -12.04 18.95
CA GLN A 17 14.70 -12.12 19.27
C GLN A 17 15.53 -10.98 18.67
N GLY A 18 14.89 -10.01 18.00
CA GLY A 18 15.55 -8.85 17.41
C GLY A 18 15.97 -9.03 15.95
N LYS A 19 15.69 -10.19 15.33
CA LYS A 19 15.90 -10.34 13.88
C LYS A 19 14.96 -9.40 13.13
N ARG A 20 15.48 -8.76 12.08
CA ARG A 20 14.70 -7.90 11.19
C ARG A 20 14.75 -8.33 9.74
N GLU A 21 15.71 -9.17 9.36
CA GLU A 21 15.88 -9.65 7.99
C GLU A 21 15.04 -10.90 7.70
N PHE A 22 14.04 -10.76 6.82
CA PHE A 22 13.11 -11.80 6.37
C PHE A 22 12.94 -11.79 4.84
N VAL A 23 14.03 -11.49 4.12
CA VAL A 23 14.07 -11.36 2.65
C VAL A 23 13.57 -12.65 1.97
N GLY A 24 12.66 -12.51 1.02
CA GLY A 24 12.16 -13.61 0.19
C GLY A 24 11.29 -14.63 0.92
N LEU A 25 10.83 -14.32 2.14
CA LEU A 25 10.02 -15.25 2.92
C LEU A 25 8.66 -15.52 2.25
N ASP A 26 8.25 -16.79 2.23
CA ASP A 26 6.93 -17.17 1.74
C ASP A 26 5.91 -17.16 2.88
N LEU A 27 5.04 -16.14 2.87
CA LEU A 27 3.95 -15.91 3.79
C LEU A 27 2.60 -15.95 3.06
N GLY A 28 2.52 -16.51 1.85
CA GLY A 28 1.31 -16.53 1.04
C GLY A 28 0.10 -17.11 1.81
N GLY A 29 -0.98 -16.34 1.89
CA GLY A 29 -2.20 -16.72 2.62
C GLY A 29 -2.09 -16.69 4.15
N ALA A 30 -0.97 -16.28 4.73
CA ALA A 30 -0.80 -16.21 6.18
C ALA A 30 -1.76 -15.18 6.82
N ASN A 31 -2.17 -15.49 8.05
CA ASN A 31 -2.87 -14.52 8.89
C ASN A 31 -1.87 -13.71 9.72
N LEU A 32 -1.53 -12.53 9.22
CA LEU A 32 -0.66 -11.54 9.86
C LEU A 32 -1.46 -10.43 10.57
N SER A 33 -2.75 -10.64 10.82
CA SER A 33 -3.61 -9.62 11.43
C SER A 33 -3.04 -9.18 12.77
N ARG A 34 -2.97 -7.86 12.99
CA ARG A 34 -2.46 -7.23 14.22
C ARG A 34 -1.03 -7.57 14.60
N VAL A 35 -0.26 -8.20 13.71
CA VAL A 35 1.16 -8.45 13.95
C VAL A 35 1.93 -7.13 13.89
N ASN A 36 2.89 -6.96 14.79
CA ASN A 36 3.84 -5.86 14.75
C ASN A 36 5.13 -6.30 14.08
N LEU A 37 5.42 -5.74 12.90
CA LEU A 37 6.65 -5.97 12.15
C LEU A 37 7.44 -4.68 11.92
N THR A 38 7.24 -3.68 12.78
CA THR A 38 7.92 -2.38 12.69
C THR A 38 9.42 -2.51 12.38
N GLY A 39 9.86 -1.89 11.28
CA GLY A 39 11.26 -1.90 10.86
C GLY A 39 11.79 -3.25 10.34
N ALA A 40 10.92 -4.24 10.08
CA ALA A 40 11.32 -5.48 9.44
C ALA A 40 11.68 -5.25 7.96
N VAL A 41 12.55 -6.11 7.44
CA VAL A 41 12.93 -6.18 6.02
C VAL A 41 12.28 -7.43 5.44
N LEU A 42 11.21 -7.22 4.69
CA LEU A 42 10.44 -8.25 3.97
C LEU A 42 10.64 -8.10 2.45
N LYS A 43 11.81 -7.61 2.05
CA LYS A 43 12.15 -7.41 0.64
C LYS A 43 11.94 -8.70 -0.15
N GLY A 44 11.19 -8.63 -1.24
CA GLY A 44 10.91 -9.78 -2.11
C GLY A 44 10.06 -10.89 -1.48
N ALA A 45 9.47 -10.69 -0.29
CA ALA A 45 8.62 -11.68 0.35
C ALA A 45 7.33 -11.92 -0.44
N ASN A 46 6.81 -13.14 -0.40
CA ASN A 46 5.47 -13.46 -0.87
C ASN A 46 4.47 -13.23 0.27
N LEU A 47 3.67 -12.18 0.16
CA LEU A 47 2.58 -11.81 1.06
C LEU A 47 1.23 -11.85 0.32
N SER A 48 1.14 -12.55 -0.81
CA SER A 48 -0.08 -12.65 -1.61
C SER A 48 -1.20 -13.27 -0.78
N HIS A 49 -2.42 -12.73 -0.92
CA HIS A 49 -3.60 -13.19 -0.21
C HIS A 49 -3.51 -13.23 1.33
N THR A 50 -2.53 -12.53 1.92
CA THR A 50 -2.39 -12.45 3.38
C THR A 50 -3.49 -11.58 4.00
N ASN A 51 -3.85 -11.90 5.24
CA ASN A 51 -4.61 -10.98 6.08
C ASN A 51 -3.64 -10.11 6.89
N LEU A 52 -3.52 -8.84 6.54
CA LEU A 52 -2.67 -7.84 7.20
C LEU A 52 -3.51 -6.83 8.01
N SER A 53 -4.79 -7.13 8.25
CA SER A 53 -5.71 -6.20 8.93
C SER A 53 -5.18 -5.80 10.30
N GLY A 54 -5.01 -4.50 10.54
CA GLY A 54 -4.50 -3.96 11.80
C GLY A 54 -3.03 -4.27 12.10
N ALA A 55 -2.28 -4.88 11.17
CA ALA A 55 -0.85 -5.07 11.34
C ALA A 55 -0.10 -3.73 11.32
N ASN A 56 1.03 -3.66 12.02
CA ASN A 56 1.90 -2.49 12.05
C ASN A 56 3.13 -2.71 11.17
N PHE A 57 3.14 -2.08 10.00
CA PHE A 57 4.23 -2.07 9.02
C PHE A 57 4.94 -0.70 8.96
N TYR A 58 4.94 0.05 10.06
CA TYR A 58 5.73 1.28 10.18
C TYR A 58 7.20 1.00 9.83
N GLU A 59 7.75 1.79 8.90
CA GLU A 59 9.13 1.68 8.43
C GLU A 59 9.56 0.27 7.95
N VAL A 60 8.62 -0.56 7.48
CA VAL A 60 8.96 -1.87 6.88
C VAL A 60 9.43 -1.69 5.44
N ASP A 61 10.49 -2.41 5.08
CA ASP A 61 10.91 -2.56 3.69
C ASP A 61 10.16 -3.72 3.03
N LEU A 62 9.18 -3.39 2.19
CA LEU A 62 8.39 -4.29 1.36
C LEU A 62 8.77 -4.16 -0.12
N SER A 63 9.96 -3.63 -0.41
CA SER A 63 10.43 -3.49 -1.79
C SER A 63 10.42 -4.85 -2.49
N GLU A 64 9.95 -4.88 -3.73
CA GLU A 64 9.88 -6.10 -4.55
C GLU A 64 8.96 -7.23 -3.97
N ALA A 65 8.26 -7.00 -2.86
CA ALA A 65 7.33 -7.97 -2.29
C ALA A 65 6.05 -8.12 -3.13
N ASP A 66 5.42 -9.28 -3.03
CA ASP A 66 4.12 -9.57 -3.63
C ASP A 66 3.01 -9.47 -2.56
N LEU A 67 2.21 -8.42 -2.59
CA LEU A 67 1.00 -8.23 -1.77
C LEU A 67 -0.28 -8.36 -2.62
N SER A 68 -0.23 -9.04 -3.76
CA SER A 68 -1.39 -9.20 -4.62
C SER A 68 -2.56 -9.86 -3.87
N GLY A 69 -3.73 -9.24 -3.96
CA GLY A 69 -4.93 -9.68 -3.25
C GLY A 69 -4.82 -9.70 -1.71
N ALA A 70 -3.79 -9.08 -1.12
CA ALA A 70 -3.67 -8.98 0.33
C ALA A 70 -4.76 -8.04 0.90
N TYR A 71 -5.15 -8.32 2.14
CA TYR A 71 -6.13 -7.52 2.87
C TYR A 71 -5.43 -6.64 3.90
N LEU A 72 -5.25 -5.36 3.56
CA LEU A 72 -4.65 -4.34 4.45
C LEU A 72 -5.71 -3.39 5.03
N GLY A 73 -6.93 -3.42 4.48
CA GLY A 73 -8.03 -2.53 4.83
C GLY A 73 -8.34 -2.54 6.32
N SER A 74 -8.69 -1.36 6.84
CA SER A 74 -9.03 -1.19 8.25
C SER A 74 -10.21 -2.08 8.64
N VAL A 75 -10.08 -2.81 9.74
CA VAL A 75 -11.24 -3.12 10.58
C VAL A 75 -11.66 -1.78 11.18
N ILE A 76 -12.95 -1.46 11.29
CA ILE A 76 -13.41 -0.26 12.01
C ILE A 76 -12.90 -0.39 13.46
N LEU A 77 -11.74 0.18 13.77
CA LEU A 77 -11.18 0.24 15.13
C LEU A 77 -11.15 1.73 15.52
N PRO A 78 -10.93 2.05 16.81
CA PRO A 78 -10.75 3.43 17.26
C PRO A 78 -9.46 4.06 16.70
N GLU A 79 -9.54 5.31 16.21
CA GLU A 79 -8.44 6.10 15.59
C GLU A 79 -7.07 6.03 16.30
N ALA A 80 -7.06 5.76 17.61
CA ALA A 80 -5.85 5.75 18.44
C ALA A 80 -4.83 4.63 18.12
N GLU A 81 -5.24 3.54 17.45
CA GLU A 81 -4.31 2.45 17.05
C GLU A 81 -3.85 2.55 15.58
N PHE A 82 -4.38 3.50 14.79
CA PHE A 82 -4.22 3.54 13.31
C PHE A 82 -3.02 4.30 12.77
N GLY A 83 -2.35 5.08 13.61
CA GLY A 83 -1.54 6.20 13.13
C GLY A 83 -0.38 5.85 12.20
N ARG A 84 -0.05 4.57 11.98
CA ARG A 84 1.19 4.17 11.31
C ARG A 84 1.16 2.94 10.41
N GLN A 85 0.00 2.37 10.07
CA GLN A 85 -0.06 1.06 9.37
C GLN A 85 0.95 0.92 8.23
N LEU A 86 1.07 1.92 7.34
CA LEU A 86 2.10 1.98 6.28
C LEU A 86 2.84 3.33 6.25
N TYR A 87 2.77 4.11 7.33
CA TYR A 87 3.46 5.41 7.40
C TYR A 87 4.96 5.21 7.17
N GLY A 88 5.52 5.96 6.22
CA GLY A 88 6.95 5.92 5.89
C GLY A 88 7.46 4.57 5.38
N SER A 89 6.57 3.61 5.08
CA SER A 89 6.96 2.31 4.53
C SER A 89 7.56 2.44 3.14
N VAL A 90 8.48 1.54 2.80
CA VAL A 90 9.11 1.46 1.48
C VAL A 90 8.41 0.35 0.69
N LEU A 91 7.60 0.76 -0.28
CA LEU A 91 6.78 -0.09 -1.14
C LEU A 91 7.20 0.09 -2.60
N ILE A 92 8.51 0.09 -2.88
CA ILE A 92 9.05 0.34 -4.23
C ILE A 92 8.99 -0.95 -5.05
N ARG A 93 8.46 -0.88 -6.28
CA ARG A 93 8.30 -2.05 -7.18
C ARG A 93 7.52 -3.21 -6.53
N THR A 94 6.60 -2.89 -5.63
CA THR A 94 5.75 -3.85 -4.95
C THR A 94 4.53 -4.17 -5.82
N ASN A 95 4.07 -5.43 -5.81
CA ASN A 95 2.81 -5.81 -6.42
C ASN A 95 1.68 -5.69 -5.39
N LEU A 96 0.78 -4.73 -5.58
CA LEU A 96 -0.41 -4.48 -4.77
C LEU A 96 -1.69 -4.60 -5.62
N GLY A 97 -1.60 -5.31 -6.77
CA GLY A 97 -2.73 -5.52 -7.67
C GLY A 97 -3.92 -6.15 -6.94
N ARG A 98 -5.10 -5.55 -7.09
CA ARG A 98 -6.35 -5.97 -6.44
C ARG A 98 -6.29 -6.03 -4.90
N ALA A 99 -5.26 -5.46 -4.27
CA ALA A 99 -5.18 -5.40 -2.81
C ALA A 99 -6.31 -4.51 -2.26
N ASN A 100 -6.80 -4.86 -1.07
CA ASN A 100 -7.71 -3.99 -0.34
C ASN A 100 -6.91 -3.10 0.62
N LEU A 101 -6.78 -1.81 0.27
CA LEU A 101 -6.11 -0.74 0.99
C LEU A 101 -7.11 0.33 1.45
N SER A 102 -8.41 0.04 1.49
CA SER A 102 -9.42 1.00 1.93
C SER A 102 -9.10 1.51 3.33
N HIS A 103 -9.18 2.83 3.54
CA HIS A 103 -8.84 3.52 4.79
C HIS A 103 -7.38 3.38 5.25
N ALA A 104 -6.48 2.83 4.42
CA ALA A 104 -5.07 2.68 4.79
C ALA A 104 -4.38 4.04 4.99
N ASN A 105 -3.51 4.11 6.00
CA ASN A 105 -2.61 5.24 6.19
C ASN A 105 -1.30 5.01 5.42
N LEU A 106 -1.19 5.65 4.26
CA LEU A 106 -0.06 5.66 3.33
C LEU A 106 0.64 7.04 3.32
N TYR A 107 0.49 7.83 4.38
CA TYR A 107 1.12 9.14 4.51
C TYR A 107 2.65 9.00 4.38
N GLU A 108 3.24 9.82 3.49
CA GLU A 108 4.69 9.81 3.15
C GLU A 108 5.23 8.44 2.66
N ALA A 109 4.37 7.46 2.34
CA ALA A 109 4.82 6.17 1.83
C ALA A 109 5.47 6.30 0.44
N ASN A 110 6.48 5.47 0.18
CA ASN A 110 7.13 5.41 -1.13
C ASN A 110 6.62 4.23 -1.94
N LEU A 111 5.67 4.49 -2.85
CA LEU A 111 5.03 3.53 -3.74
C LEU A 111 5.63 3.55 -5.15
N SER A 112 6.78 4.20 -5.35
CA SER A 112 7.28 4.45 -6.70
C SER A 112 7.51 3.15 -7.49
N ARG A 113 7.07 3.16 -8.76
CA ARG A 113 7.14 2.03 -9.70
C ARG A 113 6.37 0.78 -9.27
N SER A 114 5.43 0.90 -8.34
CA SER A 114 4.59 -0.22 -7.89
C SER A 114 3.36 -0.39 -8.76
N THR A 115 2.71 -1.54 -8.63
CA THR A 115 1.48 -1.84 -9.37
C THR A 115 0.31 -1.97 -8.41
N LEU A 116 -0.68 -1.09 -8.54
CA LEU A 116 -1.93 -1.03 -7.78
C LEU A 116 -3.14 -1.18 -8.71
N PHE A 117 -3.00 -1.90 -9.83
CA PHE A 117 -4.09 -2.09 -10.78
C PHE A 117 -5.31 -2.72 -10.08
N GLN A 118 -6.50 -2.15 -10.30
CA GLN A 118 -7.75 -2.60 -9.68
C GLN A 118 -7.73 -2.67 -8.13
N ALA A 119 -6.77 -2.02 -7.46
CA ALA A 119 -6.71 -1.99 -6.00
C ALA A 119 -7.82 -1.09 -5.45
N ASN A 120 -8.33 -1.43 -4.25
CA ASN A 120 -9.26 -0.57 -3.54
C ASN A 120 -8.50 0.32 -2.56
N LEU A 121 -8.37 1.61 -2.83
CA LEU A 121 -7.76 2.60 -1.94
C LEU A 121 -8.79 3.57 -1.33
N SER A 122 -10.10 3.31 -1.46
CA SER A 122 -11.13 4.26 -1.01
C SER A 122 -10.87 4.78 0.41
N HIS A 123 -10.98 6.09 0.62
CA HIS A 123 -10.73 6.76 1.90
C HIS A 123 -9.28 6.66 2.44
N ALA A 124 -8.31 6.20 1.66
CA ALA A 124 -6.92 6.15 2.10
C ALA A 124 -6.31 7.54 2.26
N ASP A 125 -5.33 7.64 3.16
CA ASP A 125 -4.50 8.83 3.32
C ASP A 125 -3.18 8.64 2.57
N LEU A 126 -3.05 9.32 1.43
CA LEU A 126 -1.90 9.30 0.53
C LEU A 126 -1.15 10.65 0.56
N ARG A 127 -1.42 11.52 1.55
CA ARG A 127 -0.77 12.84 1.62
C ARG A 127 0.75 12.68 1.62
N LYS A 128 1.43 13.47 0.77
CA LYS A 128 2.89 13.43 0.53
C LYS A 128 3.45 12.08 0.07
N ALA A 129 2.63 11.09 -0.29
CA ALA A 129 3.12 9.83 -0.81
C ALA A 129 3.85 10.02 -2.14
N ASN A 130 4.88 9.20 -2.39
CA ASN A 130 5.57 9.16 -3.67
C ASN A 130 5.01 8.04 -4.54
N LEU A 131 4.19 8.39 -5.54
CA LEU A 131 3.58 7.46 -6.48
C LEU A 131 4.28 7.49 -7.85
N TYR A 132 5.48 8.04 -7.96
CA TYR A 132 6.19 8.15 -9.25
C TYR A 132 6.18 6.85 -10.07
N ARG A 133 5.66 6.90 -11.31
CA ARG A 133 5.54 5.75 -12.23
C ARG A 133 4.74 4.55 -11.69
N THR A 134 3.76 4.79 -10.83
CA THR A 134 2.88 3.75 -10.32
C THR A 134 1.76 3.44 -11.31
N ASN A 135 1.39 2.17 -11.46
CA ASN A 135 0.20 1.79 -12.22
C ASN A 135 -1.02 1.72 -11.30
N LEU A 136 -1.94 2.67 -11.43
CA LEU A 136 -3.21 2.76 -10.69
C LEU A 136 -4.43 2.52 -11.60
N SER A 137 -4.23 1.88 -12.76
CA SER A 137 -5.33 1.63 -13.70
C SER A 137 -6.48 0.83 -13.07
N GLY A 138 -7.71 1.31 -13.22
CA GLY A 138 -8.93 0.74 -12.64
C GLY A 138 -8.99 0.76 -11.11
N ALA A 139 -8.07 1.46 -10.42
CA ALA A 139 -8.08 1.53 -8.96
C ALA A 139 -9.22 2.41 -8.45
N ASN A 140 -9.75 2.07 -7.27
CA ASN A 140 -10.71 2.92 -6.57
C ASN A 140 -9.98 3.89 -5.63
N LEU A 141 -9.88 5.16 -6.00
CA LEU A 141 -9.28 6.26 -5.23
C LEU A 141 -10.35 7.22 -4.67
N SER A 142 -11.62 6.80 -4.60
CA SER A 142 -12.70 7.66 -4.12
C SER A 142 -12.44 8.13 -2.68
N GLN A 143 -12.70 9.41 -2.38
CA GLN A 143 -12.57 10.00 -1.04
C GLN A 143 -11.14 9.93 -0.46
N CYS A 144 -10.12 9.71 -1.29
CA CYS A 144 -8.72 9.71 -0.85
C CYS A 144 -8.22 11.12 -0.52
N LYS A 145 -7.34 11.22 0.47
CA LYS A 145 -6.57 12.44 0.76
C LYS A 145 -5.24 12.36 0.03
N MET A 146 -5.00 13.19 -0.99
CA MET A 146 -3.82 13.10 -1.86
C MET A 146 -3.02 14.40 -1.94
N ARG A 147 -3.24 15.34 -1.00
CA ARG A 147 -2.51 16.62 -0.98
C ARG A 147 -0.99 16.41 -0.96
N GLN A 148 -0.27 17.16 -1.79
CA GLN A 148 1.19 17.11 -1.93
C GLN A 148 1.76 15.76 -2.37
N ALA A 149 0.94 14.80 -2.79
CA ALA A 149 1.42 13.54 -3.33
C ALA A 149 2.06 13.72 -4.71
N ARG A 150 3.06 12.90 -5.02
CA ARG A 150 3.82 12.96 -6.29
C ARG A 150 3.28 11.94 -7.27
N PHE A 151 2.65 12.41 -8.34
CA PHE A 151 1.98 11.58 -9.34
C PHE A 151 2.69 11.51 -10.70
N SER A 152 3.91 12.03 -10.85
CA SER A 152 4.57 12.04 -12.17
C SER A 152 4.70 10.64 -12.78
N GLY A 153 4.26 10.47 -14.03
CA GLY A 153 4.20 9.23 -14.78
C GLY A 153 3.22 8.19 -14.24
N VAL A 154 2.24 8.55 -13.41
CA VAL A 154 1.24 7.60 -12.91
C VAL A 154 0.22 7.28 -14.02
N ASN A 155 -0.12 6.00 -14.15
CA ASN A 155 -1.24 5.59 -14.99
C ASN A 155 -2.54 5.57 -14.16
N LEU A 156 -3.45 6.50 -14.43
CA LEU A 156 -4.78 6.61 -13.79
C LEU A 156 -5.93 6.16 -14.73
N ALA A 157 -5.65 5.42 -15.80
CA ALA A 157 -6.68 4.96 -16.72
C ALA A 157 -7.80 4.22 -15.98
N GLU A 158 -9.05 4.64 -16.17
CA GLU A 158 -10.24 4.05 -15.52
C GLU A 158 -10.26 4.13 -13.97
N ALA A 159 -9.36 4.91 -13.36
CA ALA A 159 -9.37 5.07 -11.91
C ALA A 159 -10.56 5.93 -11.44
N ASN A 160 -11.20 5.54 -10.34
CA ASN A 160 -12.25 6.33 -9.71
C ASN A 160 -11.64 7.35 -8.74
N LEU A 161 -11.77 8.65 -9.02
CA LEU A 161 -11.24 9.74 -8.18
C LEU A 161 -12.35 10.55 -7.48
N GLU A 162 -13.59 10.06 -7.46
CA GLU A 162 -14.74 10.78 -6.91
C GLU A 162 -14.50 11.23 -5.46
N GLY A 163 -14.67 12.53 -5.20
CA GLY A 163 -14.52 13.11 -3.86
C GLY A 163 -13.10 13.09 -3.31
N SER A 164 -12.09 12.78 -4.13
CA SER A 164 -10.70 12.79 -3.70
C SER A 164 -10.09 14.20 -3.70
N ASP A 165 -9.21 14.47 -2.73
CA ASP A 165 -8.53 15.76 -2.58
C ASP A 165 -7.14 15.72 -3.23
N LEU A 166 -7.06 16.29 -4.43
CA LEU A 166 -5.83 16.42 -5.23
C LEU A 166 -5.15 17.79 -5.07
N PHE A 167 -5.57 18.63 -4.11
CA PHE A 167 -4.99 19.96 -3.93
C PHE A 167 -3.47 19.89 -3.69
N GLU A 168 -2.68 20.67 -4.44
CA GLU A 168 -1.20 20.62 -4.45
C GLU A 168 -0.58 19.26 -4.84
N ALA A 169 -1.35 18.33 -5.41
CA ALA A 169 -0.76 17.12 -6.00
C ALA A 169 0.10 17.49 -7.21
N ILE A 170 1.28 16.88 -7.32
CA ILE A 170 2.23 17.14 -8.41
C ILE A 170 1.95 16.15 -9.55
N LEU A 171 1.28 16.63 -10.60
CA LEU A 171 0.91 15.88 -11.80
C LEU A 171 1.75 16.37 -12.99
N ASP A 172 2.19 15.47 -13.86
CA ASP A 172 2.73 15.81 -15.18
C ASP A 172 1.67 15.63 -16.28
N GLN A 173 1.98 16.09 -17.50
CA GLN A 173 1.07 15.99 -18.63
C GLN A 173 0.69 14.54 -18.97
N GLU A 174 1.63 13.60 -18.85
CA GLU A 174 1.39 12.17 -19.08
C GLU A 174 0.31 11.63 -18.13
N THR A 175 0.42 11.98 -16.84
CA THR A 175 -0.55 11.56 -15.83
C THR A 175 -1.91 12.20 -16.07
N GLN A 176 -1.95 13.49 -16.42
CA GLN A 176 -3.20 14.19 -16.74
C GLN A 176 -3.92 13.56 -17.95
N GLN A 177 -3.19 13.11 -18.95
CA GLN A 177 -3.76 12.44 -20.12
C GLN A 177 -4.37 11.07 -19.79
N SER A 178 -3.81 10.36 -18.80
CA SER A 178 -4.31 9.04 -18.38
C SER A 178 -5.68 9.09 -17.69
N LEU A 179 -6.11 10.26 -17.20
CA LEU A 179 -7.38 10.45 -16.48
C LEU A 179 -8.64 10.34 -17.37
N GLY A 180 -8.49 10.30 -18.69
CA GLY A 180 -9.60 10.32 -19.63
C GLY A 180 -10.42 11.63 -19.58
N PRO A 181 -11.45 11.77 -20.45
CA PRO A 181 -12.18 13.02 -20.64
C PRO A 181 -13.00 13.49 -19.42
N GLY A 182 -13.19 12.65 -18.40
CA GLY A 182 -13.94 12.97 -17.18
C GLY A 182 -13.10 13.47 -16.00
N GLY A 183 -11.78 13.33 -16.03
CA GLY A 183 -10.90 13.64 -14.88
C GLY A 183 -10.40 15.09 -14.80
N GLY A 184 -10.85 15.97 -15.71
CA GLY A 184 -10.39 17.36 -15.79
C GLY A 184 -11.04 18.35 -14.81
N ASN A 185 -12.09 17.95 -14.07
CA ASN A 185 -12.90 18.89 -13.28
C ASN A 185 -12.48 19.09 -11.81
N THR A 186 -11.34 18.56 -11.38
CA THR A 186 -10.88 18.67 -9.98
C THR A 186 -9.59 19.47 -9.78
N ALA A 187 -9.13 20.21 -10.79
CA ALA A 187 -7.87 20.98 -10.76
C ALA A 187 -8.07 22.51 -10.77
N GLY A 188 -9.14 23.00 -10.14
CA GLY A 188 -9.42 24.44 -9.95
C GLY A 188 -9.25 24.86 -8.50
#